data_AF-A0A2R8C557-F1
#
_entry.id   AF-A0A2R8C557-F1
#
_cell.length_a   1.000
_cell.length_b   1.000
_cell.length_c   1.000
_cell.angle_alpha   90.00
_cell.angle_beta   90.00
_cell.angle_gamma   90.00
#
_symmetry.space_group_name_H-M   'P 1'
#
loop_
_entity.id
_entity.type
_entity.pdbx_description
1 polymer ?
#
loop_
_entity_poly.entity_id
_entity_poly.type
_entity_poly.pdbx_seq_one_letter_code
_entity_poly.pdbx_strand_id
1 'polypeptide(L)'
;MNTPAHLLIGAAAFGVPGHGRIMGAALLGAVMPDVSLYVLAGVSLFVLGIPEDVVFGELYFSSAWQTVFAIDNSFLIWGVIMALALRLGWRPMTAFASAGLLHLGTDFVLHSGDGRAHFWPLNDWVFHSPVSYWDSSHHAHWIVPIAVSACVLAYLHLWRGGISAWGRVGFGSLLAAELWVASQWLSHF
;
A
#
# COMPACT_ATOMS: atom_id res chain seq x y z
N MET A 1 3.39 3.15 -6.97
CA MET A 1 2.51 2.62 -5.90
C MET A 1 2.44 1.11 -6.05
N ASN A 2 2.64 0.38 -4.97
CA ASN A 2 2.71 -1.08 -5.01
C ASN A 2 1.53 -1.75 -4.29
N THR A 3 0.31 -1.25 -4.55
CA THR A 3 -0.95 -1.75 -3.99
C THR A 3 -1.11 -3.27 -4.02
N PRO A 4 -0.73 -3.98 -5.13
CA PRO A 4 -0.79 -5.44 -5.14
C PRO A 4 0.07 -6.08 -4.05
N ALA A 5 1.29 -5.56 -3.81
CA ALA A 5 2.14 -5.98 -2.69
C ALA A 5 1.48 -5.71 -1.33
N HIS A 6 0.94 -4.51 -1.09
CA HIS A 6 0.29 -4.19 0.18
C HIS A 6 -0.88 -5.13 0.47
N LEU A 7 -1.72 -5.40 -0.54
CA LEU A 7 -2.85 -6.33 -0.44
C LEU A 7 -2.40 -7.76 -0.12
N LEU A 8 -1.37 -8.27 -0.80
CA LEU A 8 -0.85 -9.62 -0.58
C LEU A 8 -0.24 -9.76 0.82
N ILE A 9 0.67 -8.85 1.17
CA ILE A 9 1.42 -8.90 2.42
C ILE A 9 0.47 -8.65 3.60
N GLY A 10 -0.42 -7.66 3.50
CA GLY A 10 -1.41 -7.35 4.53
C GLY A 10 -2.40 -8.50 4.76
N ALA A 11 -2.89 -9.12 3.70
CA ALA A 11 -3.75 -10.30 3.81
C ALA A 11 -3.02 -11.51 4.42
N ALA A 12 -1.75 -11.73 4.05
CA ALA A 12 -0.97 -12.83 4.62
C ALA A 12 -0.62 -12.60 6.10
N ALA A 13 -0.34 -11.36 6.49
CA ALA A 13 0.05 -11.01 7.86
C ALA A 13 -1.15 -10.96 8.84
N PHE A 14 -2.29 -10.42 8.40
CA PHE A 14 -3.41 -10.11 9.30
C PHE A 14 -4.75 -10.69 8.85
N GLY A 15 -4.82 -11.27 7.66
CA GLY A 15 -5.99 -12.03 7.23
C GLY A 15 -6.04 -13.41 7.90
N VAL A 16 -7.24 -14.00 7.92
CA VAL A 16 -7.44 -15.36 8.41
C VAL A 16 -8.23 -16.15 7.37
N PRO A 17 -7.63 -17.18 6.72
CA PRO A 17 -8.34 -18.05 5.80
C PRO A 17 -9.61 -18.65 6.43
N GLY A 18 -10.69 -18.74 5.65
CA GLY A 18 -12.00 -19.19 6.13
C GLY A 18 -12.78 -18.16 6.96
N HIS A 19 -12.16 -17.07 7.42
CA HIS A 19 -12.83 -15.99 8.17
C HIS A 19 -12.95 -14.72 7.32
N GLY A 20 -13.93 -14.72 6.42
CA GLY A 20 -14.11 -13.65 5.42
C GLY A 20 -14.18 -12.23 5.99
N ARG A 21 -14.73 -12.04 7.19
CA ARG A 21 -14.78 -10.72 7.86
C ARG A 21 -13.40 -10.19 8.25
N ILE A 22 -12.51 -11.05 8.74
CA ILE A 22 -11.15 -10.63 9.15
C ILE A 22 -10.28 -10.47 7.90
N MET A 23 -10.38 -11.39 6.95
CA MET A 23 -9.70 -11.29 5.65
C MET A 23 -10.09 -10.00 4.91
N GLY A 24 -11.38 -9.72 4.79
CA GLY A 24 -11.87 -8.49 4.15
C GLY A 24 -11.40 -7.24 4.87
N ALA A 25 -11.36 -7.24 6.21
CA ALA A 25 -10.85 -6.11 6.97
C ALA A 25 -9.35 -5.88 6.75
N ALA A 26 -8.53 -6.94 6.70
CA ALA A 26 -7.11 -6.83 6.37
C ALA A 26 -6.89 -6.28 4.96
N LEU A 27 -7.65 -6.77 3.97
CA LEU A 27 -7.59 -6.26 2.59
C LEU A 27 -7.99 -4.78 2.50
N LEU A 28 -9.07 -4.39 3.19
CA LEU A 28 -9.51 -3.00 3.26
C LEU A 28 -8.45 -2.11 3.93
N GLY A 29 -7.81 -2.59 5.00
CA GLY A 29 -6.74 -1.86 5.66
C GLY A 29 -5.52 -1.67 4.78
N ALA A 30 -5.15 -2.72 4.04
CA ALA A 30 -4.01 -2.71 3.13
C ALA A 30 -4.18 -1.80 1.90
N VAL A 31 -5.41 -1.52 1.46
CA VAL A 31 -5.68 -0.63 0.31
C VAL A 31 -6.06 0.79 0.72
N MET A 32 -6.60 0.99 1.93
CA MET A 32 -7.17 2.27 2.34
C MET A 32 -6.22 3.48 2.16
N PRO A 33 -4.92 3.40 2.51
CA PRO A 33 -4.01 4.54 2.33
C PRO A 33 -3.86 4.97 0.87
N ASP A 34 -4.08 4.07 -0.09
CA ASP A 34 -3.95 4.31 -1.53
C ASP A 34 -5.23 4.78 -2.21
N VAL A 35 -6.37 4.66 -1.53
CA VAL A 35 -7.69 4.91 -2.15
C VAL A 35 -7.78 6.33 -2.69
N SER A 36 -7.24 7.31 -1.95
CA SER A 36 -7.26 8.71 -2.38
C SER A 36 -6.49 8.91 -3.69
N LEU A 37 -5.33 8.26 -3.87
CA LEU A 37 -4.55 8.37 -5.10
C LEU A 37 -5.36 7.84 -6.27
N TYR A 38 -5.99 6.68 -6.14
CA TYR A 38 -6.82 6.12 -7.20
C TYR A 38 -7.99 7.03 -7.57
N VAL A 39 -8.64 7.64 -6.57
CA VAL A 39 -9.75 8.57 -6.81
C VAL A 39 -9.24 9.84 -7.48
N LEU A 40 -8.20 10.46 -6.95
CA LEU A 40 -7.64 11.72 -7.47
C LEU A 40 -7.07 11.55 -8.89
N ALA A 41 -6.25 10.53 -9.10
CA ALA A 41 -5.68 10.21 -10.41
C ALA A 41 -6.78 9.76 -11.39
N GLY A 42 -7.67 8.87 -10.97
CA GLY A 42 -8.75 8.36 -11.83
C GLY A 42 -9.70 9.46 -12.29
N VAL A 43 -10.12 10.35 -11.39
CA VAL A 43 -10.96 11.51 -11.76
C VAL A 43 -10.19 12.45 -12.69
N SER A 44 -8.93 12.77 -12.37
CA SER A 44 -8.12 13.69 -13.17
C SER A 44 -7.91 13.18 -14.60
N LEU A 45 -7.56 11.91 -14.74
CA LEU A 45 -7.27 11.29 -16.03
C LEU A 45 -8.54 11.04 -16.85
N PHE A 46 -9.57 10.42 -16.25
CA PHE A 46 -10.70 9.87 -17.01
C PHE A 46 -11.94 10.74 -17.01
N VAL A 47 -12.10 11.64 -16.04
CA VAL A 47 -13.26 12.54 -15.97
C VAL A 47 -12.88 13.94 -16.43
N LEU A 48 -11.76 14.46 -15.96
CA LEU A 48 -11.29 15.80 -16.31
C LEU A 48 -10.41 15.84 -17.56
N GLY A 49 -9.92 14.68 -18.02
CA GLY A 49 -9.08 14.58 -19.22
C GLY A 49 -7.73 15.29 -19.09
N ILE A 50 -7.19 15.37 -17.86
CA ILE A 50 -5.90 16.01 -17.59
C ILE A 50 -4.79 15.06 -18.07
N PRO A 51 -3.80 15.56 -18.85
CA PRO A 51 -2.67 14.75 -19.31
C PRO A 51 -1.90 14.06 -18.19
N GLU A 52 -1.39 12.86 -18.44
CA GLU A 52 -0.72 12.03 -17.43
C GLU A 52 0.55 12.67 -16.85
N ASP A 53 1.30 13.39 -17.68
CA ASP A 53 2.50 14.13 -17.31
C ASP A 53 2.18 15.29 -16.36
N VAL A 54 1.03 15.94 -16.54
CA VAL A 54 0.54 16.97 -15.61
C VAL A 54 0.02 16.35 -14.31
N VAL A 55 -0.71 15.23 -14.40
CA VAL A 55 -1.23 14.55 -13.20
C VAL A 55 -0.09 14.07 -12.30
N PHE A 56 0.86 13.32 -12.86
CA PHE A 56 1.94 12.70 -12.08
C PHE A 56 3.16 13.61 -11.91
N GLY A 57 3.37 14.61 -12.78
CA GLY A 57 4.47 15.56 -12.68
C GLY A 57 4.17 16.81 -11.86
N GLU A 58 2.89 17.22 -11.76
CA GLU A 58 2.51 18.45 -11.06
C GLU A 58 1.46 18.21 -9.97
N LEU A 59 0.28 17.68 -10.32
CA LEU A 59 -0.83 17.55 -9.37
C LEU A 59 -0.48 16.61 -8.22
N TYR A 60 0.19 15.51 -8.52
CA TYR A 60 0.68 14.54 -7.55
C TYR A 60 1.56 15.19 -6.47
N PHE A 61 2.37 16.19 -6.84
CA PHE A 61 3.26 16.93 -5.93
C PHE A 61 2.65 18.22 -5.39
N SER A 62 1.41 18.56 -5.77
CA SER A 62 0.73 19.75 -5.30
C SER A 62 0.44 19.68 -3.79
N SER A 63 0.41 20.85 -3.13
CA SER A 63 0.08 20.94 -1.70
C SER A 63 -1.29 20.34 -1.37
N ALA A 64 -2.27 20.47 -2.28
CA ALA A 64 -3.61 19.92 -2.10
C ALA A 64 -3.59 18.39 -2.04
N TRP A 65 -2.95 17.73 -3.00
CA TRP A 65 -2.88 16.27 -3.02
C TRP A 65 -2.00 15.73 -1.90
N GLN A 66 -0.85 16.36 -1.66
CA GLN A 66 0.04 15.99 -0.56
C GLN A 66 -0.62 16.15 0.82
N THR A 67 -1.54 17.11 0.99
CA THR A 67 -2.34 17.21 2.22
C THR A 67 -3.29 16.02 2.37
N VAL A 68 -3.97 15.60 1.30
CA VAL A 68 -4.82 14.40 1.33
C VAL A 68 -3.97 13.16 1.67
N PHE A 69 -2.81 13.03 1.02
CA PHE A 69 -1.89 11.92 1.27
C PHE A 69 -1.28 11.94 2.67
N ALA A 70 -1.10 13.11 3.28
CA ALA A 70 -0.65 13.20 4.67
C ALA A 70 -1.71 12.66 5.65
N ILE A 71 -2.99 12.85 5.34
CA ILE A 71 -4.11 12.40 6.18
C ILE A 71 -4.26 10.88 6.12
N ASP A 72 -4.35 10.30 4.93
CA ASP A 72 -4.55 8.85 4.77
C ASP A 72 -3.28 8.02 5.09
N ASN A 73 -2.08 8.61 5.01
CA ASN A 73 -0.81 8.01 5.43
C ASN A 73 -0.32 8.48 6.82
N SER A 74 -1.18 9.06 7.65
CA SER A 74 -0.82 9.49 9.01
C SER A 74 -0.69 8.30 9.97
N PHE A 75 0.52 8.04 10.49
CA PHE A 75 0.76 7.10 11.58
C PHE A 75 -0.07 7.43 12.83
N LEU A 76 -0.36 8.71 13.06
CA LEU A 76 -1.14 9.13 14.22
C LEU A 76 -2.60 8.72 14.08
N ILE A 77 -3.21 8.96 12.92
CA ILE A 77 -4.59 8.54 12.63
C ILE A 77 -4.69 7.02 12.74
N TRP A 78 -3.82 6.29 12.02
CA TRP A 78 -3.83 4.83 12.04
C TRP A 78 -3.49 4.25 13.43
N GLY A 79 -2.62 4.90 14.18
CA GLY A 79 -2.31 4.56 15.57
C GLY A 79 -3.51 4.73 16.51
N VAL A 80 -4.29 5.79 16.34
CA VAL A 80 -5.55 5.97 17.08
C VAL A 80 -6.57 4.89 16.72
N ILE A 81 -6.74 4.59 15.42
CA ILE A 81 -7.62 3.51 14.96
C ILE A 81 -7.19 2.18 15.59
N MET A 82 -5.90 1.87 15.60
CA MET A 82 -5.35 0.67 16.24
C MET A 82 -5.65 0.64 17.75
N ALA A 83 -5.35 1.73 18.46
CA ALA A 83 -5.58 1.82 19.90
C ALA A 83 -7.06 1.60 20.27
N LEU A 84 -7.98 2.18 19.50
CA LEU A 84 -9.42 1.97 19.66
C LEU A 84 -9.82 0.52 19.36
N ALA A 85 -9.29 -0.07 18.28
CA ALA A 85 -9.57 -1.45 17.90
C ALA A 85 -9.18 -2.44 19.00
N LEU A 86 -7.98 -2.26 19.58
CA LEU A 86 -7.46 -3.07 20.67
C LEU A 86 -8.28 -2.88 21.94
N ARG A 87 -8.59 -1.62 22.31
CA ARG A 87 -9.39 -1.31 23.50
C ARG A 87 -10.79 -1.91 23.45
N LEU A 88 -11.39 -1.97 22.27
CA LEU A 88 -12.72 -2.56 22.05
C LEU A 88 -12.69 -4.08 21.83
N GLY A 89 -11.50 -4.69 21.73
CA GLY A 89 -11.35 -6.11 21.40
C GLY A 89 -11.88 -6.48 20.00
N TRP A 90 -12.01 -5.51 19.10
CA TRP A 90 -12.68 -5.69 17.82
C TRP A 90 -11.71 -6.27 16.78
N ARG A 91 -11.71 -7.61 16.66
CA ARG A 91 -10.75 -8.36 15.82
C ARG A 91 -10.68 -7.89 14.36
N PRO A 92 -11.79 -7.72 13.60
CA PRO A 92 -11.73 -7.14 12.26
C PRO A 92 -11.07 -5.76 12.21
N MET A 93 -11.42 -4.85 13.12
CA MET A 93 -10.84 -3.50 13.14
C MET A 93 -9.34 -3.55 13.49
N THR A 94 -8.93 -4.51 14.31
CA THR A 94 -7.51 -4.74 14.60
C THR A 94 -6.77 -5.19 13.33
N ALA A 95 -7.33 -6.14 12.58
CA ALA A 95 -6.74 -6.59 11.31
C ALA A 95 -6.68 -5.47 10.26
N PHE A 96 -7.73 -4.65 10.17
CA PHE A 96 -7.76 -3.44 9.32
C PHE A 96 -6.63 -2.47 9.70
N ALA A 97 -6.56 -2.08 10.97
CA ALA A 97 -5.57 -1.12 11.44
C ALA A 97 -4.13 -1.66 11.30
N SER A 98 -3.92 -2.95 11.56
CA SER A 98 -2.61 -3.58 11.42
C SER A 98 -2.14 -3.60 9.97
N ALA A 99 -3.04 -3.95 9.04
CA ALA A 99 -2.72 -3.99 7.62
C ALA A 99 -2.39 -2.60 7.05
N GLY A 100 -3.14 -1.57 7.46
CA GLY A 100 -2.82 -0.19 7.07
C GLY A 100 -1.53 0.32 7.70
N LEU A 101 -1.26 0.02 8.97
CA LEU A 101 0.02 0.38 9.59
C LEU A 101 1.22 -0.33 8.93
N LEU A 102 1.05 -1.57 8.50
CA LEU A 102 2.09 -2.29 7.75
C LEU A 102 2.32 -1.66 6.37
N HIS A 103 1.25 -1.26 5.68
CA HIS A 103 1.33 -0.48 4.45
C HIS A 103 2.12 0.82 4.66
N LEU A 104 1.71 1.67 5.61
CA LEU A 104 2.40 2.93 5.90
C LEU A 104 3.85 2.67 6.31
N GLY A 105 4.12 1.59 7.04
CA GLY A 105 5.48 1.21 7.41
C GLY A 105 6.36 0.88 6.20
N THR A 106 5.83 0.16 5.21
CA THR A 106 6.56 -0.10 3.97
C THR A 106 6.76 1.16 3.17
N ASP A 107 5.74 2.01 3.08
CA ASP A 107 5.80 3.24 2.29
C ASP A 107 6.76 4.25 2.90
N PHE A 108 6.73 4.40 4.22
CA PHE A 108 7.67 5.22 4.95
C PHE A 108 9.12 4.86 4.62
N VAL A 109 9.45 3.58 4.47
CA VAL A 109 10.84 3.15 4.21
C VAL A 109 11.17 3.04 2.73
N LEU A 110 10.19 2.96 1.82
CA LEU A 110 10.44 2.64 0.41
C LEU A 110 10.12 3.78 -0.56
N HIS A 111 9.72 4.95 -0.06
CA HIS A 111 9.52 6.13 -0.89
C HIS A 111 10.73 7.07 -0.82
N SER A 112 11.47 7.16 -1.94
CA SER A 112 12.47 8.20 -2.17
C SER A 112 11.93 9.23 -3.16
N GLY A 113 11.95 10.50 -2.76
CA GLY A 113 11.48 11.63 -3.59
C GLY A 113 9.97 11.86 -3.59
N ASP A 114 9.16 10.86 -3.23
CA ASP A 114 7.70 10.92 -3.22
C ASP A 114 7.06 10.51 -1.87
N GLY A 115 7.83 10.59 -0.78
CA GLY A 115 7.37 10.27 0.56
C GLY A 115 6.25 11.18 1.09
N ARG A 116 5.55 10.70 2.12
CA ARG A 116 4.41 11.41 2.75
C ARG A 116 4.77 11.97 4.12
N ALA A 117 4.03 12.98 4.55
CA ALA A 117 4.10 13.53 5.91
C ALA A 117 3.36 12.62 6.91
N HIS A 118 3.98 11.50 7.29
CA HIS A 118 3.34 10.46 8.09
C HIS A 118 3.02 10.88 9.54
N PHE A 119 3.54 12.02 10.02
CA PHE A 119 3.28 12.53 11.37
C PHE A 119 2.27 13.68 11.41
N TRP A 120 1.57 13.94 10.31
CA TRP A 120 0.45 14.87 10.26
C TRP A 120 -0.63 14.47 11.28
N PRO A 121 -1.28 15.40 12.01
CA PRO A 121 -1.16 16.86 11.91
C PRO A 121 -0.12 17.48 12.86
N LEU A 122 0.69 16.67 13.55
CA LEU A 122 1.66 17.19 14.51
C LEU A 122 2.90 17.76 13.82
N ASN A 123 3.29 17.18 12.69
CA ASN A 123 4.46 17.59 11.92
C ASN A 123 4.30 17.21 10.44
N ASP A 124 4.67 18.13 9.56
CA ASP A 124 4.67 17.94 8.10
C ASP A 124 6.00 17.40 7.55
N TRP A 125 6.90 16.97 8.44
CA TRP A 125 8.18 16.37 8.06
C TRP A 125 7.98 15.11 7.24
N VAL A 126 8.70 15.04 6.12
CA VAL A 126 8.73 13.91 5.20
C VAL A 126 10.07 13.19 5.38
N PHE A 127 10.01 11.87 5.57
CA PHE A 127 11.22 11.06 5.54
C PHE A 127 11.65 10.84 4.09
N HIS A 128 12.88 11.26 3.78
CA HIS A 128 13.53 10.99 2.51
C HIS A 128 14.26 9.66 2.61
N SER A 129 13.63 8.59 2.13
CA SER A 129 14.25 7.27 2.24
C SER A 129 15.50 7.16 1.36
N PRO A 130 16.60 6.57 1.86
CA PRO A 130 17.76 6.27 1.02
C PRO A 130 17.50 5.12 0.04
N VAL A 131 16.39 4.39 0.19
CA VAL A 131 16.02 3.26 -0.68
C VAL A 131 14.62 3.48 -1.26
N SER A 132 14.41 3.00 -2.49
CA SER A 132 13.15 3.13 -3.20
C SER A 132 12.70 1.77 -3.75
N TYR A 133 11.39 1.57 -3.82
CA TYR A 133 10.83 0.41 -4.54
C TYR A 133 10.80 0.60 -6.07
N TRP A 134 10.96 1.83 -6.56
CA TRP A 134 10.80 2.15 -7.99
C TRP A 134 11.98 2.90 -8.61
N ASP A 135 12.73 3.67 -7.83
CA ASP A 135 13.84 4.51 -8.32
C ASP A 135 15.19 3.76 -8.25
N SER A 136 15.78 3.47 -9.41
CA SER A 136 17.05 2.76 -9.52
C SER A 136 18.23 3.50 -8.91
N SER A 137 18.19 4.84 -8.89
CA SER A 137 19.19 5.69 -8.24
C SER A 137 19.16 5.57 -6.71
N HIS A 138 18.05 5.04 -6.16
CA HIS A 138 17.85 4.73 -4.76
C HIS A 138 17.70 3.21 -4.54
N HIS A 139 18.59 2.41 -5.14
CA HIS A 139 18.72 0.98 -4.87
C HIS A 139 17.50 0.09 -5.20
N ALA A 140 16.56 0.54 -6.05
CA ALA A 140 15.39 -0.26 -6.42
C ALA A 140 15.74 -1.64 -7.01
N HIS A 141 16.87 -1.78 -7.70
CA HIS A 141 17.36 -3.07 -8.23
C HIS A 141 17.62 -4.13 -7.14
N TRP A 142 17.86 -3.72 -5.88
CA TRP A 142 17.95 -4.64 -4.74
C TRP A 142 16.59 -4.81 -4.04
N ILE A 143 15.80 -3.73 -3.94
CA ILE A 143 14.53 -3.72 -3.22
C ILE A 143 13.44 -4.50 -3.97
N VAL A 144 13.35 -4.36 -5.29
CA VAL A 144 12.32 -5.02 -6.11
C VAL A 144 12.36 -6.54 -5.97
N PRO A 145 13.51 -7.24 -6.09
CA PRO A 145 13.57 -8.69 -5.85
C PRO A 145 13.13 -9.10 -4.44
N ILE A 146 13.42 -8.28 -3.42
CA ILE A 146 13.02 -8.53 -2.03
C ILE A 146 11.50 -8.39 -1.89
N ALA A 147 10.92 -7.32 -2.43
CA ALA A 147 9.48 -7.08 -2.44
C ALA A 147 8.72 -8.21 -3.16
N VAL A 148 9.16 -8.57 -4.37
CA VAL A 148 8.58 -9.68 -5.14
C VAL A 148 8.67 -11.00 -4.35
N SER A 149 9.81 -11.27 -3.72
CA SER A 149 9.98 -12.47 -2.90
C SER A 149 9.02 -12.48 -1.71
N ALA A 150 8.82 -11.35 -1.04
CA ALA A 150 7.84 -11.21 0.03
C ALA A 150 6.40 -11.48 -0.48
N CYS A 151 6.04 -10.96 -1.65
CA CYS A 151 4.73 -11.20 -2.28
C CYS A 151 4.52 -12.67 -2.65
N VAL A 152 5.54 -13.36 -3.20
CA VAL A 152 5.48 -14.80 -3.48
C VAL A 152 5.30 -15.59 -2.19
N LEU A 153 6.07 -15.28 -1.15
CA LEU A 153 5.95 -15.95 0.15
C LEU A 153 4.58 -15.70 0.80
N ALA A 154 4.05 -14.48 0.70
CA ALA A 154 2.71 -14.13 1.17
C ALA A 154 1.63 -14.94 0.44
N TYR A 155 1.70 -15.04 -0.88
CA TYR A 155 0.78 -15.87 -1.67
C TYR A 155 0.87 -17.35 -1.29
N LEU A 156 2.08 -17.91 -1.16
CA LEU A 156 2.28 -19.29 -0.76
C LEU A 156 1.75 -19.56 0.66
N HIS A 157 1.93 -18.61 1.58
CA HIS A 157 1.39 -18.68 2.93
C HIS A 157 -0.14 -18.76 2.90
N LEU A 158 -0.79 -17.85 2.17
CA LEU A 158 -2.24 -17.84 2.00
C LEU A 158 -2.75 -19.13 1.34
N TRP A 159 -2.06 -19.60 0.30
CA TRP A 159 -2.38 -20.87 -0.38
C TRP A 159 -2.36 -22.05 0.59
N ARG A 160 -1.29 -22.19 1.37
CA ARG A 160 -1.14 -23.25 2.38
C ARG A 160 -2.14 -23.12 3.52
N GLY A 161 -2.57 -21.89 3.81
CA GLY A 161 -3.62 -21.58 4.79
C GLY A 161 -5.03 -22.00 4.36
N GLY A 162 -5.23 -22.52 3.14
CA GLY A 162 -6.50 -23.09 2.72
C GLY A 162 -7.51 -22.06 2.20
N ILE A 163 -7.03 -20.98 1.57
CA ILE A 163 -7.90 -20.07 0.80
C ILE A 163 -8.70 -20.83 -0.28
N SER A 164 -9.92 -20.35 -0.55
CA SER A 164 -10.83 -20.94 -1.54
C SER A 164 -10.25 -20.88 -2.96
N ALA A 165 -10.83 -21.63 -3.91
CA ALA A 165 -10.42 -21.57 -5.32
C ALA A 165 -10.45 -20.14 -5.88
N TRP A 166 -11.50 -19.37 -5.55
CA TRP A 166 -11.59 -17.95 -5.90
C TRP A 166 -10.52 -17.09 -5.22
N GLY A 167 -10.21 -17.37 -3.95
CA GLY A 167 -9.11 -16.71 -3.25
C GLY A 167 -7.76 -16.97 -3.94
N ARG A 168 -7.51 -18.20 -4.40
CA ARG A 168 -6.29 -18.55 -5.13
C ARG A 168 -6.17 -17.75 -6.43
N VAL A 169 -7.26 -17.65 -7.19
CA VAL A 169 -7.30 -16.84 -8.41
C VAL A 169 -7.10 -15.35 -8.09
N GLY A 170 -7.80 -14.81 -7.10
CA GLY A 170 -7.72 -13.39 -6.74
C GLY A 170 -6.34 -12.97 -6.21
N PHE A 171 -5.76 -13.74 -5.28
CA PHE A 171 -4.40 -13.46 -4.82
C PHE A 171 -3.34 -13.78 -5.88
N GLY A 172 -3.59 -14.77 -6.74
CA GLY A 172 -2.75 -15.06 -7.89
C GLY A 172 -2.73 -13.93 -8.91
N SER A 173 -3.86 -13.25 -9.14
CA SER A 173 -3.91 -12.08 -10.03
C SER A 173 -3.22 -10.86 -9.41
N LEU A 174 -3.29 -10.68 -8.09
CA LEU A 174 -2.49 -9.66 -7.40
C LEU A 174 -0.99 -9.93 -7.56
N LEU A 175 -0.56 -11.20 -7.41
CA LEU A 175 0.84 -11.56 -7.62
C LEU A 175 1.28 -11.35 -9.07
N ALA A 176 0.43 -11.67 -10.04
CA ALA A 176 0.71 -11.39 -11.44
C ALA A 176 0.82 -9.89 -11.73
N ALA A 177 -0.04 -9.06 -11.13
CA ALA A 177 0.03 -7.62 -11.23
C ALA A 177 1.33 -7.06 -10.61
N GLU A 178 1.73 -7.58 -9.44
CA GLU A 178 2.99 -7.23 -8.79
C GLU A 178 4.20 -7.54 -9.69
N LEU A 179 4.25 -8.75 -10.26
CA LEU A 179 5.32 -9.16 -11.16
C LEU A 179 5.38 -8.29 -12.42
N TRP A 180 4.22 -7.89 -12.93
CA TRP A 180 4.14 -6.96 -14.04
C TRP A 180 4.70 -5.58 -13.66
N VAL A 181 4.28 -5.02 -12.53
CA VAL A 181 4.80 -3.73 -12.03
C VAL A 181 6.32 -3.78 -11.82
N ALA A 182 6.82 -4.82 -11.15
CA ALA A 182 8.25 -5.04 -10.95
C ALA A 182 9.02 -5.11 -12.29
N SER A 183 8.43 -5.74 -13.31
CA SER A 183 9.04 -5.79 -14.65
C SER A 183 9.13 -4.41 -15.31
N GLN A 184 8.16 -3.52 -15.06
CA GLN A 184 8.17 -2.17 -15.60
C GLN A 184 9.27 -1.33 -14.96
N TRP A 185 9.41 -1.39 -13.63
CA TRP A 185 10.45 -0.65 -12.92
C TRP A 185 11.85 -1.12 -13.32
N LEU A 186 12.10 -2.42 -13.38
CA LEU A 186 13.42 -2.95 -13.77
C LEU A 186 13.80 -2.68 -15.23
N SER A 187 12.82 -2.42 -16.11
CA SER A 187 13.07 -2.21 -17.54
C SER A 187 13.15 -0.74 -17.94
N HIS A 188 12.54 0.16 -17.17
CA HIS A 188 12.32 1.55 -17.59
C HIS A 188 12.81 2.60 -16.59
N PHE A 189 13.20 2.22 -15.37
CA PHE A 189 13.61 3.15 -14.31
C PHE A 189 14.93 2.73 -13.66
#